data_AF-A0AAC8XJH3-F1
#
_entry.id   AF-A0AAC8XJH3-F1
#
_cell.length_a   1.000
_cell.length_b   1.000
_cell.length_c   1.000
_cell.angle_alpha   90.00
_cell.angle_beta   90.00
_cell.angle_gamma   90.00
#
_symmetry.space_group_name_H-M   'P 1'
#
loop_
_entity.id
_entity.type
_entity.pdbx_description
1 polymer ?
#
loop_
_entity_poly.entity_id
_entity_poly.type
_entity_poly.pdbx_seq_one_letter_code
_entity_poly.pdbx_strand_id
1 'polypeptide(L)'
;MSRTVLNKKEALSILRQMPSSILFKSTDSNKVYASECFEKDFGIIEPNGITSSALTFYDPYSKKEMLGRADPFLLVESGEQLAKQCRLQTQSRTMNCYIEGGMV
;
A
#
# COMPACT_ATOMS: atom_id res chain seq x y z
N MET A 1 -6.29 -3.83 32.53
CA MET A 1 -5.33 -3.14 31.63
C MET A 1 -6.14 -2.20 30.75
N SER A 2 -5.88 -0.89 30.81
CA SER A 2 -6.57 0.08 29.96
C SER A 2 -6.14 -0.14 28.52
N ARG A 3 -7.09 -0.35 27.59
CA ARG A 3 -6.79 -0.38 26.15
C ARG A 3 -6.39 1.04 25.75
N THR A 4 -5.10 1.27 25.53
CA THR A 4 -4.63 2.51 24.92
C THR A 4 -5.18 2.56 23.49
N VAL A 5 -6.16 3.42 23.25
CA VAL A 5 -6.66 3.69 21.89
C VAL A 5 -5.66 4.65 21.25
N LEU A 6 -4.81 4.12 20.37
CA LEU A 6 -3.94 4.93 19.53
C LEU A 6 -4.78 5.85 18.66
N ASN A 7 -4.48 7.15 18.65
CA ASN A 7 -5.14 8.04 17.70
C ASN A 7 -4.54 7.83 16.29
N LYS A 8 -5.28 8.27 15.26
CA LYS A 8 -4.86 8.10 13.85
C LYS A 8 -3.44 8.62 13.60
N LYS A 9 -3.05 9.76 14.18
CA LYS A 9 -1.74 10.36 13.96
C LYS A 9 -0.62 9.50 14.55
N GLU A 10 -0.82 8.97 15.74
CA GLU A 10 0.12 8.05 16.40
C GLU A 10 0.26 6.74 15.63
N ALA A 11 -0.86 6.15 15.21
CA ALA A 11 -0.85 4.93 14.39
C ALA A 11 -0.09 5.13 13.07
N LEU A 12 -0.38 6.22 12.34
CA LEU A 12 0.35 6.55 11.11
C LEU A 12 1.85 6.76 11.38
N SER A 13 2.21 7.42 12.48
CA SER A 13 3.62 7.64 12.86
C SER A 13 4.36 6.32 13.12
N ILE A 14 3.71 5.38 13.79
CA ILE A 14 4.28 4.04 14.05
C ILE A 14 4.43 3.25 12.75
N LEU A 15 3.37 3.20 11.93
CA LEU A 15 3.39 2.46 10.66
C LEU A 15 4.44 3.02 9.68
N ARG A 16 4.68 4.34 9.69
CA ARG A 16 5.73 4.96 8.86
C ARG A 16 7.13 4.46 9.19
N GLN A 17 7.40 4.21 10.46
CA GLN A 17 8.72 3.81 10.98
C GLN A 17 8.98 2.30 10.89
N MET A 18 8.00 1.50 10.43
CA MET A 18 8.19 0.05 10.29
C MET A 18 9.33 -0.25 9.30
N PRO A 19 10.26 -1.16 9.64
CA PRO A 19 11.40 -1.52 8.79
C PRO A 19 11.00 -2.45 7.63
N SER A 20 9.77 -2.32 7.15
CA SER A 20 9.19 -3.12 6.07
C SER A 20 8.53 -2.18 5.07
N SER A 21 8.48 -2.57 3.80
CA SER A 21 7.83 -1.79 2.75
C SER A 21 6.32 -2.04 2.78
N ILE A 22 5.59 -1.13 3.42
CA ILE A 22 4.17 -1.27 3.74
C ILE A 22 3.39 -0.13 3.09
N LEU A 23 2.25 -0.47 2.50
CA LEU A 23 1.20 0.47 2.09
C LEU A 23 -0.01 0.29 3.00
N PHE A 24 -0.62 1.39 3.44
CA PHE A 24 -1.79 1.36 4.30
C PHE A 24 -2.76 2.48 3.93
N LYS A 25 -4.04 2.16 4.00
CA LYS A 25 -5.17 3.01 3.60
C LYS A 25 -6.28 2.82 4.61
N SER A 26 -7.06 3.86 4.87
CA SER A 26 -8.30 3.73 5.63
C SER A 26 -9.46 3.44 4.67
N THR A 27 -10.39 2.56 5.04
CA THR A 27 -11.52 2.17 4.18
C THR A 27 -12.42 3.35 3.79
N ASP A 28 -12.40 4.43 4.57
CA ASP A 28 -13.16 5.67 4.33
C ASP A 28 -12.41 6.71 3.48
N SER A 29 -11.17 6.42 3.04
CA SER A 29 -10.30 7.42 2.42
C SER A 29 -9.50 6.85 1.26
N ASN A 30 -9.49 7.52 0.12
CA ASN A 30 -8.62 7.18 -1.02
C ASN A 30 -7.14 7.53 -0.81
N LYS A 31 -6.78 8.08 0.35
CA LYS A 31 -5.41 8.42 0.67
C LYS A 31 -4.65 7.16 1.10
N VAL A 32 -3.57 6.87 0.37
CA VAL A 32 -2.65 5.80 0.71
C VAL A 32 -1.45 6.40 1.44
N TYR A 33 -0.99 5.72 2.45
CA TYR A 33 0.22 6.04 3.18
C TYR A 33 1.22 4.92 2.97
N ALA A 34 2.49 5.28 3.00
CA ALA A 34 3.60 4.36 2.87
C ALA A 34 4.49 4.44 4.10
N SER A 35 5.18 3.33 4.38
CA SER A 35 6.34 3.35 5.27
C SER A 35 7.52 4.06 4.62
N GLU A 36 8.45 4.55 5.44
CA GLU A 36 9.69 5.15 4.94
C GLU A 36 10.52 4.15 4.12
N CYS A 37 10.43 2.87 4.45
CA CYS A 37 11.11 1.81 3.71
C CYS A 37 10.54 1.70 2.28
N PHE A 38 9.21 1.69 2.14
CA PHE A 38 8.57 1.70 0.83
C PHE A 38 8.92 2.96 0.04
N GLU A 39 8.87 4.13 0.67
CA GLU A 39 9.25 5.40 0.05
C GLU A 39 10.69 5.35 -0.49
N LYS A 40 11.64 4.79 0.28
CA LYS A 40 13.05 4.61 -0.15
C LYS A 40 13.20 3.62 -1.30
N ASP A 41 12.57 2.46 -1.21
CA ASP A 41 12.66 1.41 -2.24
C ASP A 41 12.16 1.92 -3.60
N PHE A 42 11.07 2.67 -3.59
CA PHE A 42 10.44 3.20 -4.79
C PHE A 42 10.91 4.61 -5.17
N GLY A 43 11.82 5.24 -4.42
CA GLY A 43 12.34 6.56 -4.73
C GLY A 43 11.29 7.68 -4.66
N ILE A 44 10.39 7.61 -3.68
CA ILE A 44 9.33 8.58 -3.43
C ILE A 44 9.84 9.59 -2.39
N ILE A 45 9.75 10.87 -2.71
CA ILE A 45 10.30 11.97 -1.89
C ILE A 45 9.19 12.76 -1.17
N GLU A 46 7.92 12.32 -1.29
CA GLU A 46 6.79 13.09 -0.75
C GLU A 46 6.53 12.82 0.74
N PRO A 47 6.60 13.84 1.62
CA PRO A 47 6.43 13.67 3.07
C PRO A 47 4.97 13.48 3.51
N ASN A 48 3.98 13.70 2.63
CA ASN A 48 2.57 13.84 3.02
C ASN A 48 1.66 12.68 2.60
N GLY A 49 2.24 11.54 2.22
CA GLY A 49 1.52 10.34 1.76
C GLY A 49 1.31 10.32 0.26
N ILE A 50 1.01 9.14 -0.28
CA ILE A 50 0.91 8.87 -1.71
C ILE A 50 -0.57 8.86 -2.09
N THR A 51 -0.97 9.60 -3.13
CA THR A 51 -2.33 9.41 -3.68
C THR A 51 -2.46 8.02 -4.28
N SER A 52 -3.57 7.31 -4.07
CA SER A 52 -3.77 5.97 -4.65
C SER A 52 -3.54 5.93 -6.16
N SER A 53 -3.88 7.01 -6.87
CA SER A 53 -3.64 7.21 -8.30
C SER A 53 -2.16 7.24 -8.72
N ALA A 54 -1.23 7.37 -7.76
CA ALA A 54 0.20 7.31 -8.01
C ALA A 54 0.77 5.88 -7.91
N LEU A 55 -0.09 4.89 -7.61
CA LEU A 55 0.24 3.48 -7.57
C LEU A 55 -0.59 2.75 -8.64
N THR A 56 0.08 2.10 -9.58
CA THR A 56 -0.58 1.28 -10.60
C THR A 56 -0.05 -0.13 -10.53
N PHE A 57 -0.95 -1.10 -10.45
CA PHE A 57 -0.60 -2.52 -10.37
C PHE A 57 -0.82 -3.17 -11.73
N TYR A 58 0.13 -3.98 -12.15
CA TYR A 58 0.07 -4.74 -13.39
C TYR A 58 0.28 -6.23 -13.11
N ASP A 59 -0.40 -7.06 -13.89
CA ASP A 59 -0.14 -8.49 -13.90
C ASP A 59 1.31 -8.75 -14.37
N PRO A 60 2.10 -9.53 -13.63
CA PRO A 60 3.53 -9.63 -13.88
C PRO A 60 3.84 -10.40 -15.17
N TYR A 61 2.89 -11.14 -15.74
CA TYR A 61 3.11 -11.94 -16.95
C TYR A 61 2.54 -11.25 -18.19
N SER A 62 1.24 -10.99 -18.19
CA SER A 62 0.51 -10.36 -19.30
C SER A 62 0.76 -8.85 -19.42
N LYS A 63 1.33 -8.22 -18.39
CA LYS A 63 1.58 -6.76 -18.30
C LYS A 63 0.32 -5.91 -18.40
N LYS A 64 -0.85 -6.50 -18.26
CA LYS A 64 -2.13 -5.78 -18.24
C LYS A 64 -2.31 -5.11 -16.88
N GLU A 65 -2.88 -3.92 -16.89
CA GLU A 65 -3.25 -3.21 -15.68
C GLU A 65 -4.31 -3.99 -14.89
N MET A 66 -4.12 -4.04 -13.57
CA MET A 66 -4.99 -4.74 -12.64
C MET A 66 -6.06 -3.78 -12.16
N LEU A 67 -7.26 -3.91 -12.72
CA LEU A 67 -8.40 -3.06 -12.44
C LEU A 67 -9.51 -3.83 -11.71
N GLY A 68 -10.40 -3.11 -11.02
CA GLY A 68 -11.54 -3.70 -10.32
C GLY A 68 -11.11 -4.76 -9.30
N ARG A 69 -11.69 -5.96 -9.34
CA ARG A 69 -11.32 -7.06 -8.42
C ARG A 69 -9.89 -7.59 -8.59
N ALA A 70 -9.17 -7.19 -9.64
CA ALA A 70 -7.75 -7.50 -9.75
C ALA A 70 -6.88 -6.52 -8.97
N ASP A 71 -7.35 -5.29 -8.74
CA ASP A 71 -6.62 -4.27 -7.98
C ASP A 71 -6.38 -4.75 -6.53
N PRO A 72 -5.12 -4.74 -6.03
CA PRO A 72 -4.80 -5.16 -4.68
C PRO A 72 -5.59 -4.49 -3.56
N PHE A 73 -5.87 -3.17 -3.64
CA PHE A 73 -6.62 -2.48 -2.61
C PHE A 73 -8.09 -2.91 -2.63
N LEU A 74 -8.71 -2.93 -3.81
CA LEU A 74 -10.12 -3.34 -3.94
C LEU A 74 -10.33 -4.81 -3.54
N LEU A 75 -9.35 -5.68 -3.81
CA LEU A 75 -9.39 -7.08 -3.39
C LEU A 75 -9.41 -7.19 -1.86
N VAL A 76 -8.49 -6.51 -1.17
CA VAL A 76 -8.43 -6.50 0.30
C VAL A 76 -9.69 -5.87 0.91
N GLU A 77 -10.20 -4.78 0.33
CA GLU A 77 -11.44 -4.12 0.77
C GLU A 77 -12.68 -5.01 0.64
N SER A 78 -12.68 -5.95 -0.30
CA SER A 78 -13.75 -6.94 -0.45
C SER A 78 -13.70 -8.08 0.58
N GLY A 79 -12.70 -8.07 1.46
CA GLY A 79 -12.47 -9.08 2.50
C GLY A 79 -11.70 -10.30 2.02
N GLU A 80 -11.18 -10.28 0.79
CA GLU A 80 -10.34 -11.34 0.25
C GLU A 80 -8.90 -11.20 0.78
N GLN A 81 -8.24 -12.34 1.05
CA GLN A 81 -6.83 -12.34 1.44
C GLN A 81 -5.95 -12.14 0.20
N LEU A 82 -5.04 -11.17 0.28
CA LEU A 82 -4.12 -10.86 -0.80
C LEU A 82 -2.77 -11.53 -0.54
N ALA A 83 -2.30 -12.34 -1.48
CA ALA A 83 -0.94 -12.91 -1.52
C ALA A 83 -0.57 -13.23 -2.97
N LYS A 84 0.00 -12.26 -3.71
CA LYS A 84 0.28 -12.44 -5.14
C LYS A 84 1.47 -11.64 -5.64
N GLN A 85 2.08 -12.14 -6.71
CA GLN A 85 3.05 -11.37 -7.49
C GLN A 85 2.33 -10.32 -8.35
N CYS A 86 2.84 -9.11 -8.35
CA CYS A 86 2.41 -8.05 -9.23
C CYS A 86 3.60 -7.18 -9.65
N ARG A 87 3.43 -6.41 -10.71
CA ARG A 87 4.34 -5.35 -11.07
C ARG A 87 3.74 -4.04 -10.58
N LEU A 88 4.37 -3.44 -9.58
CA LEU A 88 3.97 -2.15 -9.01
C LEU A 88 4.75 -1.05 -9.70
N GLN A 89 4.01 -0.10 -10.27
CA GLN A 89 4.53 1.14 -10.83
C GLN A 89 4.16 2.31 -9.93
N THR A 90 5.16 3.09 -9.56
CA THR A 90 5.03 4.41 -8.95
C THR A 90 5.42 5.47 -9.96
N GLN A 91 5.33 6.74 -9.58
CA GLN A 91 5.82 7.85 -10.43
C GLN A 91 7.34 7.78 -10.68
N SER A 92 8.10 7.18 -9.75
CA SER A 92 9.56 7.16 -9.79
C SER A 92 10.14 5.84 -10.30
N ARG A 93 9.52 4.70 -9.95
CA ARG A 93 10.09 3.37 -10.21
C ARG A 93 9.01 2.34 -10.52
N THR A 94 9.41 1.31 -11.25
CA THR A 94 8.60 0.11 -11.46
C THR A 94 9.36 -1.12 -11.02
N MET A 95 8.73 -1.96 -10.22
CA MET A 95 9.32 -3.17 -9.66
C MET A 95 8.34 -4.34 -9.69
N ASN A 96 8.87 -5.56 -9.80
CA ASN A 96 8.08 -6.75 -9.53
C ASN A 96 8.11 -7.00 -8.02
N CYS A 97 6.94 -7.13 -7.42
CA CYS A 97 6.75 -7.27 -5.99
C CYS A 97 5.87 -8.49 -5.71
N TYR A 98 6.19 -9.18 -4.62
CA TYR A 98 5.23 -10.07 -3.98
C TYR A 98 4.50 -9.26 -2.92
N ILE A 99 3.18 -9.15 -3.05
CA ILE A 99 2.35 -8.33 -2.15
C ILE A 99 1.44 -9.24 -1.35
N GLU A 100 1.48 -9.03 -0.04
CA GLU A 100 0.55 -9.58 0.92
C GLU A 100 -0.31 -8.45 1.51
N GLY A 101 -1.57 -8.73 1.81
CA GLY A 101 -2.47 -7.73 2.36
C GLY A 101 -3.73 -8.33 3.01
N GLY A 102 -4.28 -7.57 3.95
CA GLY A 102 -5.50 -7.91 4.68
C GLY A 102 -6.07 -6.69 5.39
N MET A 103 -7.34 -6.78 5.81
CA MET A 103 -7.94 -5.78 6.68
C MET A 103 -7.54 -6.03 8.14
N VAL A 104 -7.26 -4.95 8.88
CA VAL A 104 -6.87 -4.96 10.30
C VAL A 104 -7.79 -4.06 11.10
#